data_AF-A0A8T3PC42-F1
#
_entry.id   AF-A0A8T3PC42-F1
#
_cell.length_a   1.000
_cell.length_b   1.000
_cell.length_c   1.000
_cell.angle_alpha   90.00
_cell.angle_beta   90.00
_cell.angle_gamma   90.00
#
_symmetry.space_group_name_H-M   'P 1'
#
loop_
_entity.id
_entity.type
_entity.pdbx_description
1 polymer ?
#
loop_
_entity_poly.entity_id
_entity_poly.type
_entity_poly.pdbx_seq_one_letter_code
_entity_poly.pdbx_strand_id
1 'polypeptide(L)'
;MTRTETAEPQGRDAHQGIRPMRAEDIEECLGVFYAAQDELHTRNGQQPQPRNPEAIRRLLNHLLAADPPLVRVASAEGSEVATGVSAFIAALSRQQFWFLSFLFVHPEQQGRGLGRRLLESVLPGTADDEAGAEAHEDQVGGEAEEDQVDGELGVRGVRATCVDALQPVSTGLYARYGLLPRVPLYALTGDLRRDALRQLPVEVDAEPFEATIERAGHAALTAAVTDIDRQLLGYERGIDHRLWRAEKRQGVLYRARGSGPSLGYGYAQASGRVGPIAALDGSLTVGILADLVRRVTPVGGWQIIVPGVCAGAMVALLRAGLRVDGSPGLFCSTGPSIDFERYLPAGFAVL
;
A
#
# COMPACT_ATOMS: atom_id res chain seq x y z
N MET A 1 -35.27 31.48 -42.67
CA MET A 1 -35.25 30.80 -41.36
C MET A 1 -34.25 29.66 -41.46
N THR A 2 -32.99 29.98 -41.21
CA THR A 2 -31.86 29.04 -41.18
C THR A 2 -31.85 28.37 -39.82
N ARG A 3 -31.97 27.04 -39.82
CA ARG A 3 -31.97 26.19 -38.64
C ARG A 3 -30.51 25.95 -38.26
N THR A 4 -30.10 26.49 -37.12
CA THR A 4 -28.76 26.30 -36.55
C THR A 4 -28.63 24.87 -36.06
N GLU A 5 -27.77 24.07 -36.70
CA GLU A 5 -27.30 22.80 -36.17
C GLU A 5 -26.40 23.07 -34.96
N THR A 6 -26.93 22.79 -33.77
CA THR A 6 -26.14 22.58 -32.55
C THR A 6 -25.36 21.29 -32.71
N ALA A 7 -24.06 21.41 -32.99
CA ALA A 7 -23.12 20.30 -32.95
C ALA A 7 -23.04 19.76 -31.51
N GLU A 8 -23.31 18.47 -31.35
CA GLU A 8 -23.03 17.72 -30.12
C GLU A 8 -21.52 17.74 -29.83
N PRO A 9 -21.10 17.84 -28.55
CA PRO A 9 -19.68 17.80 -28.22
C PRO A 9 -19.15 16.38 -28.45
N GLN A 10 -18.31 16.24 -29.47
CA GLN A 10 -17.52 15.03 -29.72
C GLN A 10 -16.77 14.64 -28.43
N GLY A 11 -16.93 13.38 -28.01
CA GLY A 11 -16.35 12.85 -26.78
C GLY A 11 -14.84 13.08 -26.73
N ARG A 12 -14.37 13.79 -25.70
CA ARG A 12 -12.95 13.94 -25.42
C ARG A 12 -12.37 12.56 -25.06
N ASP A 13 -11.25 12.20 -25.68
CA ASP A 13 -10.51 10.98 -25.36
C ASP A 13 -10.19 10.94 -23.86
N ALA A 14 -10.68 9.89 -23.18
CA ALA A 14 -10.57 9.73 -21.73
C ALA A 14 -9.11 9.76 -21.25
N HIS A 15 -8.15 9.44 -22.12
CA HIS A 15 -6.73 9.35 -21.79
C HIS A 15 -5.86 10.48 -22.35
N GLN A 16 -6.46 11.51 -22.95
CA GLN A 16 -5.71 12.66 -23.48
C GLN A 16 -4.83 13.30 -22.39
N GLY A 17 -3.51 13.36 -22.63
CA GLY A 17 -2.54 13.91 -21.68
C GLY A 17 -2.05 12.97 -20.57
N ILE A 18 -2.49 11.69 -20.55
CA ILE A 18 -2.00 10.66 -19.62
C ILE A 18 -1.00 9.74 -20.32
N ARG A 19 0.21 9.62 -19.78
CA ARG A 19 1.28 8.76 -20.32
C ARG A 19 1.99 7.95 -19.23
N PRO A 20 2.73 6.88 -19.58
CA PRO A 20 3.62 6.22 -18.64
C PRO A 20 4.59 7.20 -17.98
N MET A 21 4.85 7.01 -16.69
CA MET A 21 5.88 7.74 -15.94
C MET A 21 7.26 7.27 -16.38
N ARG A 22 8.21 8.19 -16.46
CA ARG A 22 9.63 7.96 -16.68
C ARG A 22 10.41 8.37 -15.44
N ALA A 23 11.64 7.87 -15.29
CA ALA A 23 12.50 8.23 -14.17
C ALA A 23 12.75 9.75 -14.06
N GLU A 24 12.79 10.46 -15.19
CA GLU A 24 12.93 11.92 -15.27
C GLU A 24 11.73 12.68 -14.67
N ASP A 25 10.55 12.07 -14.62
CA ASP A 25 9.33 12.70 -14.08
C ASP A 25 9.30 12.72 -12.55
N ILE A 26 10.17 11.97 -11.87
CA ILE A 26 10.07 11.73 -10.42
C ILE A 26 10.18 13.03 -9.61
N GLU A 27 11.06 13.96 -10.00
CA GLU A 27 11.21 15.23 -9.28
C GLU A 27 9.96 16.12 -9.41
N GLU A 28 9.30 16.12 -10.58
CA GLU A 28 8.04 16.82 -10.74
C GLU A 28 6.91 16.15 -9.95
N CYS A 29 6.90 14.81 -9.90
CA CYS A 29 5.95 14.06 -9.06
C CYS A 29 6.15 14.34 -7.57
N LEU A 30 7.39 14.50 -7.10
CA LEU A 30 7.67 14.95 -5.73
C LEU A 30 7.10 16.35 -5.47
N GLY A 31 7.22 17.27 -6.44
CA GLY A 31 6.61 18.59 -6.38
C GLY A 31 5.09 18.51 -6.21
N VAL A 32 4.42 17.72 -7.06
CA VAL A 32 2.96 17.49 -6.98
C VAL A 32 2.56 16.86 -5.65
N PHE A 33 3.31 15.85 -5.17
CA PHE A 33 3.04 15.17 -3.90
C PHE A 33 3.07 16.15 -2.72
N TYR A 34 4.14 16.93 -2.58
CA TYR A 34 4.27 17.88 -1.47
C TYR A 34 3.27 19.03 -1.58
N ALA A 35 3.01 19.56 -2.78
CA ALA A 35 2.01 20.61 -2.96
C ALA A 35 0.61 20.14 -2.54
N ALA A 36 0.22 18.94 -2.93
CA ALA A 36 -1.08 18.36 -2.56
C ALA A 36 -1.17 18.03 -1.07
N GLN A 37 -0.09 17.51 -0.46
CA GLN A 37 -0.08 17.24 0.98
C GLN A 37 -0.11 18.54 1.80
N ASP A 38 0.69 19.53 1.44
CA ASP A 38 0.76 20.81 2.16
C ASP A 38 -0.60 21.54 2.10
N GLU A 39 -1.28 21.52 0.95
CA GLU A 39 -2.64 22.06 0.81
C GLU A 39 -3.64 21.34 1.73
N LEU A 40 -3.62 19.99 1.73
CA LEU A 40 -4.51 19.21 2.59
C LEU A 40 -4.34 19.57 4.07
N HIS A 41 -3.10 19.57 4.55
CA HIS A 41 -2.82 19.82 5.96
C HIS A 41 -3.23 21.24 6.33
N THR A 42 -2.84 22.23 5.52
CA THR A 42 -3.16 23.64 5.75
C THR A 42 -4.68 23.87 5.78
N ARG A 43 -5.42 23.29 4.83
CA ARG A 43 -6.89 23.40 4.78
C ARG A 43 -7.58 22.80 6.01
N ASN A 44 -6.98 21.77 6.60
CA ASN A 44 -7.47 21.14 7.84
C ASN A 44 -6.90 21.77 9.12
N GLY A 45 -6.24 22.93 9.02
CA GLY A 45 -5.66 23.63 10.18
C GLY A 45 -4.44 22.93 10.80
N GLN A 46 -3.81 22.01 10.07
CA GLN A 46 -2.61 21.30 10.49
C GLN A 46 -1.35 21.93 9.87
N GLN A 47 -0.23 21.72 10.53
CA GLN A 47 1.07 22.10 9.98
C GLN A 47 1.52 21.09 8.91
N PRO A 48 2.22 21.53 7.85
CA PRO A 48 2.86 20.64 6.91
C PRO A 48 3.78 19.64 7.61
N GLN A 49 3.75 18.39 7.16
CA GLN A 49 4.60 17.34 7.70
C GLN A 49 6.07 17.56 7.30
N PRO A 50 7.04 17.12 8.13
CA PRO A 50 8.44 17.12 7.75
C PRO A 50 8.68 16.37 6.44
N ARG A 51 9.39 17.01 5.50
CA ARG A 51 9.65 16.42 4.19
C ARG A 51 10.73 15.35 4.25
N ASN A 52 10.55 14.28 3.48
CA ASN A 52 11.57 13.25 3.25
C ASN A 52 11.56 12.85 1.77
N PRO A 53 12.06 13.72 0.87
CA PRO A 53 11.97 13.50 -0.58
C PRO A 53 12.68 12.23 -1.01
N GLU A 54 13.76 11.86 -0.32
CA GLU A 54 14.55 10.68 -0.64
C GLU A 54 13.81 9.37 -0.35
N ALA A 55 12.99 9.32 0.72
CA ALA A 55 12.11 8.17 0.95
C ALA A 55 11.01 8.03 -0.11
N ILE A 56 10.39 9.13 -0.52
CA ILE A 56 9.34 9.12 -1.55
C ILE A 56 9.95 8.78 -2.93
N ARG A 57 11.13 9.32 -3.25
CA ARG A 57 11.89 8.99 -4.46
C ARG A 57 12.19 7.50 -4.56
N ARG A 58 12.63 6.87 -3.47
CA ARG A 58 12.86 5.41 -3.44
C ARG A 58 11.59 4.62 -3.67
N LEU A 59 10.46 5.04 -3.08
CA LEU A 59 9.17 4.37 -3.29
C LEU A 59 8.69 4.51 -4.75
N LEU A 60 8.80 5.68 -5.36
CA LEU A 60 8.43 5.87 -6.76
C LEU A 60 9.31 5.05 -7.70
N ASN A 61 10.63 5.02 -7.47
CA ASN A 61 11.54 4.15 -8.23
C ASN A 61 11.20 2.67 -8.04
N HIS A 62 10.85 2.25 -6.82
CA HIS A 62 10.43 0.88 -6.53
C HIS A 62 9.16 0.50 -7.28
N LEU A 63 8.14 1.35 -7.28
CA LEU A 63 6.89 1.12 -7.99
C LEU A 63 7.10 1.08 -9.51
N LEU A 64 7.91 2.01 -10.04
CA LEU A 64 8.26 2.04 -11.45
C LEU A 64 9.05 0.81 -11.89
N ALA A 65 9.89 0.24 -11.02
CA ALA A 65 10.61 -1.01 -11.29
C ALA A 65 9.73 -2.26 -11.12
N ALA A 66 8.74 -2.21 -10.21
CA ALA A 66 7.87 -3.33 -9.90
C ALA A 66 6.80 -3.56 -10.97
N ASP A 67 6.12 -2.49 -11.39
CA ASP A 67 5.00 -2.58 -12.33
C ASP A 67 4.88 -1.30 -13.20
N PRO A 68 5.83 -1.07 -14.14
CA PRO A 68 5.87 0.16 -14.94
C PRO A 68 4.55 0.55 -15.63
N PRO A 69 3.74 -0.39 -16.18
CA PRO A 69 2.43 -0.05 -16.77
C PRO A 69 1.44 0.61 -15.81
N LEU A 70 1.55 0.36 -14.51
CA LEU A 70 0.67 0.90 -13.47
C LEU A 70 1.18 2.22 -12.86
N VAL A 71 2.23 2.80 -13.43
CA VAL A 71 2.80 4.09 -12.99
C VAL A 71 2.68 5.10 -14.13
N ARG A 72 1.82 6.11 -13.95
CA ARG A 72 1.44 7.06 -15.01
C ARG A 72 1.47 8.50 -14.49
N VAL A 73 1.74 9.43 -15.39
CA VAL A 73 1.66 10.87 -15.15
C VAL A 73 0.64 11.50 -16.08
N ALA A 74 0.09 12.63 -15.67
CA ALA A 74 -0.78 13.44 -16.50
C ALA A 74 -0.34 14.90 -16.52
N SER A 75 -0.44 15.53 -17.68
CA SER A 75 -0.26 16.97 -17.87
C SER A 75 -1.61 17.66 -18.02
N ALA A 76 -1.76 18.87 -17.48
CA ALA A 76 -2.97 19.66 -17.66
C ALA A 76 -3.05 20.25 -19.08
N GLU A 77 -4.23 20.19 -19.70
CA GLU A 77 -4.50 20.93 -20.93
C GLU A 77 -4.59 22.44 -20.62
N GLY A 78 -3.88 23.26 -21.41
CA GLY A 78 -3.91 24.73 -21.26
C GLY A 78 -2.94 25.32 -20.23
N SER A 79 -2.01 24.52 -19.70
CA SER A 79 -0.83 25.06 -19.01
C SER A 79 0.11 25.68 -20.04
N GLU A 80 0.38 26.99 -19.94
CA GLU A 80 1.43 27.67 -20.75
C GLU A 80 2.83 27.06 -20.50
N VAL A 81 2.97 26.25 -19.45
CA VAL A 81 4.13 25.40 -19.25
C VAL A 81 3.91 24.11 -20.04
N ALA A 82 4.45 24.06 -21.26
CA ALA A 82 4.44 22.92 -22.18
C ALA A 82 5.21 21.67 -21.66
N THR A 83 5.67 21.69 -20.42
CA THR A 83 6.47 20.63 -19.78
C THR A 83 6.17 20.63 -18.28
N GLY A 84 5.13 19.90 -17.87
CA GLY A 84 4.80 19.80 -16.45
C GLY A 84 3.90 18.62 -16.12
N VAL A 85 4.32 17.79 -15.17
CA VAL A 85 3.47 16.80 -14.51
C VAL A 85 2.51 17.55 -13.58
N SER A 86 1.22 17.45 -13.88
CA SER A 86 0.14 18.04 -13.07
C SER A 86 -0.51 17.05 -12.11
N ALA A 87 -0.37 15.75 -12.40
CA ALA A 87 -0.85 14.67 -11.56
C ALA A 87 -0.09 13.39 -11.86
N PHE A 88 -0.06 12.46 -10.92
CA PHE A 88 0.50 11.13 -11.13
C PHE A 88 -0.24 10.06 -10.33
N ILE A 89 -0.13 8.83 -10.80
CA ILE A 89 -0.63 7.63 -10.16
C ILE A 89 0.45 6.56 -10.17
N ALA A 90 0.53 5.80 -9.08
CA ALA A 90 1.36 4.61 -8.99
C ALA A 90 0.59 3.52 -8.26
N ALA A 91 0.44 2.38 -8.91
CA ALA A 91 -0.12 1.17 -8.35
C ALA A 91 0.82 -0.02 -8.62
N LEU A 92 0.51 -1.17 -8.03
CA LEU A 92 1.21 -2.42 -8.25
C LEU A 92 0.21 -3.57 -8.30
N SER A 93 0.50 -4.60 -9.10
CA SER A 93 -0.23 -5.86 -9.11
C SER A 93 0.64 -7.01 -8.62
N ARG A 94 0.05 -7.89 -7.81
CA ARG A 94 0.68 -9.11 -7.27
C ARG A 94 -0.33 -10.24 -7.28
N GLN A 95 -0.24 -11.10 -8.29
CA GLN A 95 -1.17 -12.21 -8.47
C GLN A 95 -2.63 -11.69 -8.48
N GLN A 96 -3.44 -12.04 -7.47
CA GLN A 96 -4.83 -11.60 -7.34
C GLN A 96 -5.00 -10.34 -6.46
N PHE A 97 -3.90 -9.66 -6.10
CA PHE A 97 -3.94 -8.45 -5.26
C PHE A 97 -3.43 -7.23 -6.03
N TRP A 98 -4.25 -6.20 -6.13
CA TRP A 98 -3.88 -4.91 -6.71
C TRP A 98 -3.90 -3.83 -5.65
N PHE A 99 -2.86 -2.99 -5.62
CA PHE A 99 -2.72 -1.95 -4.59
C PHE A 99 -2.42 -0.58 -5.20
N LEU A 100 -3.25 0.41 -4.90
CA LEU A 100 -2.99 1.81 -5.22
C LEU A 100 -2.11 2.44 -4.14
N SER A 101 -0.86 2.74 -4.51
CA SER A 101 0.15 3.31 -3.63
C SER A 101 0.12 4.84 -3.59
N PHE A 102 -0.05 5.49 -4.74
CA PHE A 102 -0.08 6.94 -4.87
C PHE A 102 -1.12 7.36 -5.90
N LEU A 103 -1.91 8.39 -5.58
CA LEU A 103 -2.66 9.17 -6.56
C LEU A 103 -2.70 10.62 -6.08
N PHE A 104 -1.99 11.50 -6.78
CA PHE A 104 -1.87 12.91 -6.40
C PHE A 104 -2.14 13.80 -7.60
N VAL A 105 -2.88 14.88 -7.36
CA VAL A 105 -3.22 15.91 -8.34
C VAL A 105 -2.81 17.25 -7.73
N HIS A 106 -2.07 18.05 -8.50
CA HIS A 106 -1.65 19.38 -8.09
C HIS A 106 -2.89 20.21 -7.68
N PRO A 107 -2.86 20.96 -6.56
CA PRO A 107 -4.04 21.67 -6.03
C PRO A 107 -4.81 22.49 -7.07
N GLU A 108 -4.12 23.23 -7.94
CA GLU A 108 -4.73 24.07 -8.98
C GLU A 108 -5.48 23.27 -10.08
N GLN A 109 -5.22 21.97 -10.19
CA GLN A 109 -5.80 21.07 -11.18
C GLN A 109 -6.84 20.11 -10.55
N GLN A 110 -7.09 20.21 -9.24
CA GLN A 110 -8.11 19.42 -8.56
C GLN A 110 -9.53 19.83 -8.98
N GLY A 111 -10.51 18.94 -8.78
CA GLY A 111 -11.91 19.17 -9.17
C GLY A 111 -12.20 19.06 -10.66
N ARG A 112 -11.19 18.82 -11.51
CA ARG A 112 -11.32 18.73 -12.98
C ARG A 112 -11.42 17.29 -13.52
N GLY A 113 -11.60 16.31 -12.65
CA GLY A 113 -11.70 14.88 -13.02
C GLY A 113 -10.37 14.18 -13.32
N LEU A 114 -9.22 14.85 -13.23
CA LEU A 114 -7.92 14.28 -13.58
C LEU A 114 -7.54 13.06 -12.72
N GLY A 115 -7.80 13.12 -11.41
CA GLY A 115 -7.55 11.99 -10.50
C GLY A 115 -8.38 10.76 -10.83
N ARG A 116 -9.66 10.95 -11.19
CA ARG A 116 -10.55 9.87 -11.64
C ARG A 116 -10.01 9.22 -12.92
N ARG A 117 -9.67 10.03 -13.92
CA ARG A 117 -9.14 9.54 -15.21
C ARG A 117 -7.84 8.76 -15.02
N LEU A 118 -6.94 9.23 -14.15
CA LEU A 118 -5.72 8.49 -13.80
C LEU A 118 -6.04 7.15 -13.14
N LEU A 119 -6.96 7.12 -12.17
CA LEU A 119 -7.39 5.90 -11.49
C LEU A 119 -7.97 4.88 -12.48
N GLU A 120 -8.93 5.29 -13.31
CA GLU A 120 -9.55 4.44 -14.34
C GLU A 120 -8.50 3.90 -15.33
N SER A 121 -7.40 4.63 -15.55
CA SER A 121 -6.35 4.24 -16.48
C SER A 121 -5.40 3.14 -15.98
N VAL A 122 -5.51 2.74 -14.70
CA VAL A 122 -4.68 1.68 -14.07
C VAL A 122 -5.50 0.68 -13.25
N LEU A 123 -6.83 0.88 -13.14
CA LEU A 123 -7.70 -0.07 -12.47
C LEU A 123 -7.73 -1.39 -13.27
N PRO A 124 -7.58 -2.56 -12.60
CA PRO A 124 -7.80 -3.83 -13.26
C PRO A 124 -9.25 -3.94 -13.70
N GLY A 125 -9.46 -4.26 -14.98
CA GLY A 125 -10.73 -4.69 -15.58
C GLY A 125 -12.00 -3.98 -15.08
N THR A 126 -12.36 -2.87 -15.72
CA THR A 126 -13.77 -2.45 -15.82
C THR A 126 -14.26 -2.46 -17.28
N ALA A 127 -13.45 -2.97 -18.23
CA ALA A 127 -13.66 -2.73 -19.66
C ALA A 127 -13.45 -3.94 -20.59
N ASP A 128 -13.18 -5.16 -20.09
CA ASP A 128 -12.92 -6.33 -20.96
C ASP A 128 -13.69 -7.61 -20.60
N ASP A 129 -14.63 -7.58 -19.64
CA ASP A 129 -15.45 -8.75 -19.31
C ASP A 129 -16.78 -8.83 -20.10
N GLU A 130 -17.17 -7.78 -20.83
CA GLU A 130 -18.38 -7.82 -21.67
C GLU A 130 -18.16 -8.59 -22.99
N ALA A 131 -16.93 -8.69 -23.50
CA ALA A 131 -16.64 -9.43 -24.74
C ALA A 131 -16.53 -10.95 -24.54
N GLY A 132 -16.47 -11.44 -23.29
CA GLY A 132 -16.41 -12.86 -22.96
C GLY A 132 -17.78 -13.51 -22.70
N ALA A 133 -18.84 -12.70 -22.55
CA ALA A 133 -20.18 -13.17 -22.21
C ALA A 133 -21.05 -13.54 -23.43
N GLU A 134 -20.71 -13.09 -24.64
CA GLU A 134 -21.53 -13.31 -25.84
C GLU A 134 -21.18 -14.59 -26.64
N ALA A 135 -20.27 -15.46 -26.17
CA ALA A 135 -19.84 -16.64 -26.91
C ALA A 135 -20.50 -17.98 -26.47
N HIS A 136 -21.57 -17.94 -25.67
CA HIS A 136 -22.28 -19.16 -25.24
C HIS A 136 -23.81 -19.01 -25.18
N GLU A 137 -24.43 -18.47 -26.23
CA GLU A 137 -25.87 -18.69 -26.48
C GLU A 137 -26.08 -19.54 -27.73
N ASP A 138 -25.93 -20.85 -27.56
CA ASP A 138 -26.59 -21.84 -28.41
C ASP A 138 -26.61 -23.20 -27.70
N GLN A 139 -27.50 -23.35 -26.72
CA GLN A 139 -28.20 -24.62 -26.48
C GLN A 139 -29.40 -24.45 -25.53
N VAL A 140 -30.54 -24.91 -26.04
CA VAL A 140 -31.89 -24.82 -25.49
C VAL A 140 -32.14 -25.87 -24.41
N GLY A 141 -32.80 -25.46 -23.31
CA GLY A 141 -33.82 -26.26 -22.63
C GLY A 141 -33.58 -26.58 -21.16
N GLY A 142 -34.38 -25.97 -20.26
CA GLY A 142 -34.55 -26.47 -18.88
C GLY A 142 -34.93 -25.39 -17.87
N GLU A 143 -36.25 -25.27 -17.63
CA GLU A 143 -36.99 -24.83 -16.43
C GLU A 143 -36.44 -23.71 -15.51
N ALA A 144 -37.31 -22.74 -15.26
CA ALA A 144 -37.10 -21.55 -14.46
C ALA A 144 -36.95 -21.84 -12.95
N GLU A 145 -35.87 -21.36 -12.36
CA GLU A 145 -35.79 -20.99 -10.95
C GLU A 145 -35.44 -19.50 -10.87
N GLU A 146 -36.29 -18.74 -10.15
CA GLU A 146 -36.08 -17.35 -9.80
C GLU A 146 -34.90 -17.24 -8.84
N ASP A 147 -33.71 -16.94 -9.35
CA ASP A 147 -32.55 -16.64 -8.50
C ASP A 147 -32.20 -15.14 -8.53
N GLN A 148 -31.91 -14.65 -7.34
CA GLN A 148 -31.83 -13.24 -6.98
C GLN A 148 -30.71 -12.52 -7.75
N VAL A 149 -31.02 -11.34 -8.26
CA VAL A 149 -30.06 -10.43 -8.89
C VAL A 149 -29.18 -9.79 -7.80
N ASP A 150 -28.15 -10.51 -7.36
CA ASP A 150 -27.00 -9.90 -6.68
C ASP A 150 -25.96 -9.49 -7.73
N GLY A 151 -25.79 -8.17 -7.87
CA GLY A 151 -24.83 -7.56 -8.77
C GLY A 151 -23.39 -7.80 -8.31
N GLU A 152 -22.86 -8.99 -8.58
CA GLU A 152 -21.43 -9.24 -8.55
C GLU A 152 -20.79 -8.54 -9.76
N LEU A 153 -20.18 -7.37 -9.51
CA LEU A 153 -19.12 -6.85 -10.37
C LEU A 153 -17.99 -7.89 -10.37
N GLY A 154 -18.03 -8.80 -11.34
CA GLY A 154 -17.04 -9.85 -11.53
C GLY A 154 -15.64 -9.26 -11.59
N VAL A 155 -14.85 -9.46 -10.54
CA VAL A 155 -13.40 -9.23 -10.56
C VAL A 155 -12.75 -10.35 -9.75
N ARG A 156 -11.99 -11.22 -10.41
CA ARG A 156 -11.16 -12.25 -9.78
C ARG A 156 -9.92 -11.60 -9.12
N GLY A 157 -10.10 -10.94 -7.97
CA GLY A 157 -9.00 -10.42 -7.15
C GLY A 157 -9.38 -9.26 -6.22
N VAL A 158 -8.58 -9.04 -5.18
CA VAL A 158 -8.77 -7.94 -4.23
C VAL A 158 -8.00 -6.71 -4.69
N ARG A 159 -8.74 -5.62 -4.88
CA ARG A 159 -8.18 -4.26 -5.02
C ARG A 159 -8.18 -3.58 -3.66
N ALA A 160 -7.08 -2.88 -3.35
CA ALA A 160 -6.90 -2.16 -2.11
C ALA A 160 -6.12 -0.85 -2.27
N THR A 161 -6.20 0.01 -1.25
CA THR A 161 -5.40 1.24 -1.12
C THR A 161 -5.27 1.61 0.35
N CYS A 162 -4.40 2.56 0.67
CA CYS A 162 -4.39 3.22 1.97
C CYS A 162 -4.54 4.72 1.75
N VAL A 163 -5.56 5.32 2.37
CA VAL A 163 -5.87 6.75 2.25
C VAL A 163 -5.75 7.43 3.60
N ASP A 164 -5.22 8.64 3.66
CA ASP A 164 -5.24 9.43 4.89
C ASP A 164 -6.70 9.69 5.32
N ALA A 165 -7.04 9.47 6.60
CA ALA A 165 -8.38 9.74 7.12
C ALA A 165 -8.84 11.20 6.94
N LEU A 166 -7.91 12.14 6.72
CA LEU A 166 -8.21 13.55 6.41
C LEU A 166 -8.67 13.81 4.97
N GLN A 167 -8.68 12.79 4.09
CA GLN A 167 -8.95 12.92 2.65
C GLN A 167 -10.34 12.41 2.24
N PRO A 168 -11.46 13.09 2.60
CA PRO A 168 -12.80 12.62 2.27
C PRO A 168 -13.06 12.55 0.75
N VAL A 169 -12.41 13.41 -0.05
CA VAL A 169 -12.56 13.44 -1.51
C VAL A 169 -11.98 12.17 -2.13
N SER A 170 -10.75 11.80 -1.77
CA SER A 170 -10.11 10.57 -2.27
C SER A 170 -10.83 9.32 -1.77
N THR A 171 -11.20 9.27 -0.48
CA THR A 171 -11.99 8.17 0.08
C THR A 171 -13.31 7.98 -0.68
N GLY A 172 -14.03 9.08 -0.97
CA GLY A 172 -15.25 9.04 -1.76
C GLY A 172 -15.04 8.60 -3.20
N LEU A 173 -13.96 9.05 -3.85
CA LEU A 173 -13.57 8.59 -5.20
C LEU A 173 -13.32 7.08 -5.21
N TYR A 174 -12.51 6.57 -4.30
CA TYR A 174 -12.15 5.14 -4.25
C TYR A 174 -13.34 4.26 -3.89
N ALA A 175 -14.19 4.71 -2.97
CA ALA A 175 -15.40 3.99 -2.56
C ALA A 175 -16.37 3.74 -3.73
N ARG A 176 -16.43 4.63 -4.72
CA ARG A 176 -17.22 4.42 -5.96
C ARG A 176 -16.74 3.22 -6.79
N TYR A 177 -15.50 2.77 -6.60
CA TYR A 177 -14.94 1.57 -7.23
C TYR A 177 -14.86 0.38 -6.25
N GLY A 178 -15.61 0.42 -5.15
CA GLY A 178 -15.68 -0.64 -4.15
C GLY A 178 -14.52 -0.68 -3.14
N LEU A 179 -13.55 0.24 -3.22
CA LEU A 179 -12.45 0.35 -2.25
C LEU A 179 -12.97 1.01 -0.96
N LEU A 180 -13.67 0.23 -0.13
CA LEU A 180 -14.32 0.73 1.08
C LEU A 180 -13.35 0.71 2.28
N PRO A 181 -13.39 1.71 3.18
CA PRO A 181 -12.59 1.70 4.41
C PRO A 181 -12.86 0.47 5.27
N ARG A 182 -11.80 -0.22 5.69
CA ARG A 182 -11.87 -1.44 6.53
C ARG A 182 -11.11 -1.31 7.83
N VAL A 183 -9.81 -1.02 7.76
CA VAL A 183 -8.90 -1.09 8.91
C VAL A 183 -8.11 0.22 9.06
N PRO A 184 -8.20 0.93 10.20
CA PRO A 184 -7.31 2.05 10.46
C PRO A 184 -5.90 1.55 10.78
N LEU A 185 -4.90 2.16 10.15
CA LEU A 185 -3.47 1.96 10.34
C LEU A 185 -2.90 3.19 11.04
N TYR A 186 -2.44 3.02 12.28
CA TYR A 186 -1.91 4.12 13.09
C TYR A 186 -0.39 4.16 13.00
N ALA A 187 0.17 5.35 12.81
CA ALA A 187 1.58 5.60 13.11
C ALA A 187 1.71 5.78 14.63
N LEU A 188 2.46 4.91 15.28
CA LEU A 188 2.86 5.08 16.68
C LEU A 188 4.30 5.58 16.74
N THR A 189 4.52 6.73 17.36
CA THR A 189 5.84 7.37 17.44
C THR A 189 6.27 7.75 18.85
N GLY A 190 7.56 8.00 19.03
CA GLY A 190 8.17 8.51 20.26
C GLY A 190 9.14 7.53 20.95
N ASP A 191 9.39 7.78 22.23
CA ASP A 191 10.27 6.95 23.04
C ASP A 191 9.58 5.67 23.52
N LEU A 192 10.31 4.57 23.48
CA LEU A 192 9.81 3.24 23.83
C LEU A 192 10.58 2.66 25.01
N ARG A 193 9.87 2.33 26.09
CA ARG A 193 10.38 1.49 27.18
C ARG A 193 10.43 0.04 26.72
N ARG A 194 11.58 -0.35 26.17
CA ARG A 194 11.79 -1.65 25.50
C ARG A 194 11.60 -2.84 26.43
N ASP A 195 11.84 -2.67 27.71
CA ASP A 195 11.66 -3.64 28.80
C ASP A 195 10.17 -3.88 29.14
N ALA A 196 9.28 -2.95 28.80
CA ALA A 196 7.84 -3.11 29.01
C ALA A 196 7.15 -4.06 28.01
N LEU A 197 7.83 -4.46 26.93
CA LEU A 197 7.28 -5.36 25.91
C LEU A 197 7.51 -6.82 26.29
N ARG A 198 6.45 -7.65 26.14
CA ARG A 198 6.52 -9.10 26.35
C ARG A 198 7.56 -9.71 25.40
N GLN A 199 8.45 -10.53 25.94
CA GLN A 199 9.46 -11.24 25.17
C GLN A 199 8.87 -12.31 24.25
N LEU A 200 9.67 -12.77 23.29
CA LEU A 200 9.42 -14.01 22.59
C LEU A 200 9.35 -15.18 23.59
N PRO A 201 8.47 -16.16 23.36
CA PRO A 201 8.51 -17.43 24.07
C PRO A 201 9.87 -18.09 23.89
N VAL A 202 10.29 -18.89 24.87
CA VAL A 202 11.59 -19.58 24.78
C VAL A 202 11.62 -20.54 23.60
N GLU A 203 10.49 -21.08 23.19
CA GLU A 203 10.33 -22.00 22.07
C GLU A 203 10.55 -21.36 20.69
N VAL A 204 10.86 -20.07 20.63
CA VAL A 204 11.10 -19.33 19.38
C VAL A 204 12.55 -18.86 19.31
N ASP A 205 13.25 -19.30 18.27
CA ASP A 205 14.59 -18.82 17.93
C ASP A 205 14.48 -17.61 16.98
N ALA A 206 15.30 -16.58 17.24
CA ALA A 206 15.36 -15.35 16.44
C ALA A 206 16.69 -15.27 15.68
N GLU A 207 16.66 -15.61 14.40
CA GLU A 207 17.84 -15.72 13.53
C GLU A 207 17.96 -14.49 12.61
N PRO A 208 19.01 -13.67 12.72
CA PRO A 208 19.26 -12.61 11.75
C PRO A 208 19.29 -13.16 10.32
N PHE A 209 18.81 -12.38 9.36
CA PHE A 209 18.82 -12.78 7.96
C PHE A 209 20.23 -13.07 7.47
N GLU A 210 21.22 -12.30 7.91
CA GLU A 210 22.64 -12.50 7.61
C GLU A 210 23.12 -13.89 8.09
N ALA A 211 22.76 -14.29 9.32
CA ALA A 211 23.09 -15.61 9.86
C ALA A 211 22.41 -16.74 9.06
N THR A 212 21.15 -16.54 8.63
CA THR A 212 20.45 -17.50 7.76
C THR A 212 21.15 -17.64 6.42
N ILE A 213 21.58 -16.52 5.83
CA ILE A 213 22.31 -16.49 4.56
C ILE A 213 23.65 -17.20 4.69
N GLU A 214 24.41 -16.95 5.76
CA GLU A 214 25.69 -17.61 6.00
C GLU A 214 25.53 -19.13 6.17
N ARG A 215 24.50 -19.55 6.91
CA ARG A 215 24.25 -20.97 7.23
C ARG A 215 23.65 -21.77 6.07
N ALA A 216 22.69 -21.19 5.35
CA ALA A 216 21.84 -21.92 4.40
C ALA A 216 21.70 -21.24 3.01
N GLY A 217 22.31 -20.07 2.83
CA GLY A 217 22.31 -19.34 1.56
C GLY A 217 21.10 -18.43 1.35
N HIS A 218 21.25 -17.51 0.38
CA HIS A 218 20.21 -16.56 0.01
C HIS A 218 18.90 -17.24 -0.44
N ALA A 219 19.01 -18.35 -1.18
CA ALA A 219 17.84 -19.08 -1.68
C ALA A 219 16.97 -19.62 -0.54
N ALA A 220 17.58 -20.11 0.55
CA ALA A 220 16.86 -20.61 1.71
C ALA A 220 16.13 -19.49 2.47
N LEU A 221 16.78 -18.33 2.64
CA LEU A 221 16.11 -17.16 3.23
C LEU A 221 14.94 -16.69 2.35
N THR A 222 15.15 -16.58 1.04
CA THR A 222 14.10 -16.18 0.09
C THR A 222 12.91 -17.14 0.15
N ALA A 223 13.16 -18.45 0.13
CA ALA A 223 12.10 -19.45 0.25
C ALA A 223 11.30 -19.30 1.55
N ALA A 224 11.98 -19.07 2.69
CA ALA A 224 11.33 -18.91 3.99
C ALA A 224 10.44 -17.66 4.06
N VAL A 225 10.90 -16.50 3.57
CA VAL A 225 10.09 -15.27 3.60
C VAL A 225 8.95 -15.33 2.58
N THR A 226 9.18 -15.91 1.40
CA THR A 226 8.14 -16.13 0.39
C THR A 226 7.05 -17.07 0.90
N ASP A 227 7.41 -18.12 1.62
CA ASP A 227 6.44 -19.03 2.23
C ASP A 227 5.56 -18.32 3.27
N ILE A 228 6.15 -17.51 4.16
CA ILE A 228 5.40 -16.70 5.13
C ILE A 228 4.47 -15.70 4.41
N ASP A 229 4.97 -15.00 3.38
CA ASP A 229 4.18 -14.04 2.62
C ASP A 229 2.98 -14.70 1.94
N ARG A 230 3.17 -15.86 1.29
CA ARG A 230 2.08 -16.58 0.64
C ARG A 230 1.02 -17.02 1.64
N GLN A 231 1.42 -17.53 2.80
CA GLN A 231 0.50 -17.98 3.83
C GLN A 231 -0.28 -16.83 4.48
N LEU A 232 0.34 -15.66 4.68
CA LEU A 232 -0.27 -14.53 5.39
C LEU A 232 -1.01 -13.56 4.47
N LEU A 233 -0.48 -13.31 3.27
CA LEU A 233 -0.96 -12.28 2.35
C LEU A 233 -1.52 -12.84 1.05
N GLY A 234 -1.25 -14.11 0.74
CA GLY A 234 -1.67 -14.75 -0.52
C GLY A 234 -0.82 -14.40 -1.74
N TYR A 235 0.29 -13.68 -1.57
CA TYR A 235 1.20 -13.29 -2.66
C TYR A 235 2.64 -13.15 -2.15
N GLU A 236 3.60 -12.91 -3.06
CA GLU A 236 5.02 -12.79 -2.73
C GLU A 236 5.51 -11.33 -2.78
N ARG A 237 6.52 -11.00 -1.97
CA ARG A 237 7.09 -9.64 -1.91
C ARG A 237 8.58 -9.60 -2.15
N GLY A 238 9.08 -10.44 -3.05
CA GLY A 238 10.52 -10.58 -3.32
C GLY A 238 11.21 -9.24 -3.66
N ILE A 239 10.53 -8.34 -4.39
CA ILE A 239 11.07 -7.02 -4.73
C ILE A 239 11.09 -6.07 -3.53
N ASP A 240 10.09 -6.13 -2.65
CA ASP A 240 10.01 -5.30 -1.44
C ASP A 240 11.05 -5.73 -0.41
N HIS A 241 11.26 -7.03 -0.25
CA HIS A 241 12.35 -7.57 0.55
C HIS A 241 13.73 -7.09 0.06
N ARG A 242 13.92 -6.95 -1.25
CA ARG A 242 15.16 -6.35 -1.80
C ARG A 242 15.27 -4.87 -1.45
N LEU A 243 14.19 -4.11 -1.59
CA LEU A 243 14.15 -2.69 -1.22
C LEU A 243 14.51 -2.51 0.27
N TRP A 244 13.84 -3.21 1.18
CA TRP A 244 14.08 -3.05 2.62
C TRP A 244 15.51 -3.41 3.03
N ARG A 245 16.11 -4.44 2.42
CA ARG A 245 17.53 -4.74 2.64
C ARG A 245 18.45 -3.66 2.07
N ALA A 246 18.16 -3.13 0.88
CA ALA A 246 18.91 -2.02 0.30
C ALA A 246 18.82 -0.73 1.16
N GLU A 247 17.69 -0.53 1.85
CA GLU A 247 17.52 0.52 2.87
C GLU A 247 18.25 0.23 4.19
N LYS A 248 19.06 -0.84 4.26
CA LYS A 248 19.79 -1.26 5.46
C LYS A 248 18.86 -1.57 6.64
N ARG A 249 17.64 -2.05 6.37
CA ARG A 249 16.80 -2.64 7.44
C ARG A 249 17.36 -3.99 7.82
N GLN A 250 17.57 -4.20 9.11
CA GLN A 250 17.97 -5.49 9.67
C GLN A 250 16.77 -6.41 9.71
N GLY A 251 16.84 -7.52 8.97
CA GLY A 251 15.81 -8.54 8.94
C GLY A 251 16.10 -9.67 9.92
N VAL A 252 15.06 -10.22 10.55
CA VAL A 252 15.15 -11.36 11.45
C VAL A 252 14.09 -12.38 11.06
N LEU A 253 14.49 -13.64 10.95
CA LEU A 253 13.62 -14.79 10.74
C LEU A 253 13.36 -15.44 12.10
N TYR A 254 12.09 -15.64 12.43
CA TYR A 254 11.67 -16.31 13.66
C TYR A 254 11.28 -17.74 13.32
N ARG A 255 11.80 -18.70 14.08
CA ARG A 255 11.59 -20.14 13.85
C ARG A 255 11.22 -20.84 15.14
N ALA A 256 10.50 -21.94 15.03
CA ALA A 256 10.36 -22.86 16.16
C ALA A 256 11.75 -23.40 16.54
N ARG A 257 12.01 -23.51 17.84
CA ARG A 257 13.31 -23.87 18.39
C ARG A 257 13.83 -25.18 17.81
N GLY A 258 15.14 -25.25 17.57
CA GLY A 258 15.81 -26.49 17.14
C GLY A 258 15.63 -26.79 15.66
N SER A 259 15.76 -25.76 14.80
CA SER A 259 15.57 -25.86 13.35
C SER A 259 14.13 -26.19 12.92
N GLY A 260 13.14 -25.81 13.72
CA GLY A 260 11.73 -25.96 13.38
C GLY A 260 11.27 -25.09 12.20
N PRO A 261 9.97 -25.14 11.87
CA PRO A 261 9.40 -24.33 10.79
C PRO A 261 9.56 -22.83 11.05
N SER A 262 9.55 -22.04 9.98
CA SER A 262 9.49 -20.58 10.08
C SER A 262 8.14 -20.15 10.66
N LEU A 263 8.16 -19.23 11.62
CA LEU A 263 6.98 -18.72 12.33
C LEU A 263 6.66 -17.27 11.97
N GLY A 264 7.62 -16.54 11.41
CA GLY A 264 7.45 -15.16 11.04
C GLY A 264 8.77 -14.48 10.68
N TYR A 265 8.69 -13.23 10.28
CA TYR A 265 9.86 -12.37 10.11
C TYR A 265 9.53 -10.95 10.50
N GLY A 266 10.58 -10.15 10.70
CA GLY A 266 10.41 -8.72 10.91
C GLY A 266 11.64 -7.92 10.54
N TYR A 267 11.44 -6.61 10.40
CA TYR A 267 12.48 -5.65 10.05
C TYR A 267 12.55 -4.50 11.05
N ALA A 268 13.77 -4.05 11.35
CA ALA A 268 14.03 -2.82 12.08
C ALA A 268 15.14 -2.00 11.41
N GLN A 269 15.13 -0.68 11.62
CA GLN A 269 16.11 0.23 11.03
C GLN A 269 16.56 1.29 12.05
N ALA A 270 17.81 1.77 11.93
CA ALA A 270 18.38 2.78 12.84
C ALA A 270 17.68 4.15 12.77
N SER A 271 16.86 4.38 11.75
CA SER A 271 15.92 5.51 11.71
C SER A 271 14.82 5.43 12.78
N GLY A 272 14.66 4.27 13.43
CA GLY A 272 13.58 3.97 14.36
C GLY A 272 12.34 3.36 13.72
N ARG A 273 12.37 3.11 12.40
CA ARG A 273 11.28 2.40 11.73
C ARG A 273 11.33 0.92 12.07
N VAL A 274 10.20 0.38 12.50
CA VAL A 274 9.98 -1.07 12.65
C VAL A 274 8.85 -1.46 11.72
N GLY A 275 9.06 -2.56 11.00
CA GLY A 275 8.13 -3.05 10.01
C GLY A 275 8.80 -3.32 8.65
N PRO A 276 8.23 -4.22 7.85
CA PRO A 276 7.04 -5.00 8.18
C PRO A 276 7.33 -6.07 9.25
N ILE A 277 6.28 -6.55 9.91
CA ILE A 277 6.30 -7.75 10.74
C ILE A 277 5.21 -8.67 10.20
N ALA A 278 5.57 -9.90 9.91
CA ALA A 278 4.67 -10.96 9.48
C ALA A 278 4.82 -12.14 10.46
N ALA A 279 3.74 -12.52 11.13
CA ALA A 279 3.72 -13.65 12.05
C ALA A 279 2.63 -14.64 11.64
N LEU A 280 2.95 -15.92 11.53
CA LEU A 280 1.95 -16.95 11.22
C LEU A 280 0.97 -17.18 12.40
N ASP A 281 1.44 -16.89 13.62
CA ASP A 281 0.64 -16.80 14.84
C ASP A 281 0.70 -15.37 15.39
N GLY A 282 -0.46 -14.72 15.52
CA GLY A 282 -0.60 -13.34 16.02
C GLY A 282 -0.15 -13.17 17.48
N SER A 283 -0.09 -14.26 18.26
CA SER A 283 0.42 -14.22 19.63
C SER A 283 1.91 -13.86 19.71
N LEU A 284 2.65 -14.02 18.59
CA LEU A 284 4.08 -13.73 18.49
C LEU A 284 4.38 -12.27 18.15
N THR A 285 3.43 -11.50 17.61
CA THR A 285 3.66 -10.14 17.09
C THR A 285 4.34 -9.21 18.11
N VAL A 286 3.88 -9.22 19.37
CA VAL A 286 4.48 -8.40 20.44
C VAL A 286 5.90 -8.87 20.81
N GLY A 287 6.13 -10.19 20.80
CA GLY A 287 7.47 -10.75 21.05
C GLY A 287 8.46 -10.39 19.95
N ILE A 288 8.03 -10.49 18.68
CA ILE A 288 8.82 -10.06 17.52
C ILE A 288 9.16 -8.58 17.62
N LEU A 289 8.16 -7.72 17.90
CA LEU A 289 8.37 -6.30 18.17
C LEU A 289 9.44 -6.08 19.25
N ALA A 290 9.33 -6.78 20.37
CA ALA A 290 10.26 -6.67 21.50
C ALA A 290 11.70 -7.03 21.10
N ASP A 291 11.89 -8.12 20.36
CA ASP A 291 13.20 -8.54 19.85
C ASP A 291 13.78 -7.49 18.88
N LEU A 292 13.01 -7.05 17.90
CA LEU A 292 13.45 -6.06 16.89
C LEU A 292 13.91 -4.74 17.52
N VAL A 293 13.17 -4.20 18.48
CA VAL A 293 13.53 -2.92 19.12
C VAL A 293 14.77 -3.01 20.00
N ARG A 294 15.25 -4.22 20.35
CA ARG A 294 16.51 -4.41 21.08
C ARG A 294 17.72 -4.54 20.16
N ARG A 295 17.51 -4.95 18.91
CA ARG A 295 18.60 -5.13 17.94
C ARG A 295 19.14 -3.81 17.39
N VAL A 296 18.31 -2.77 17.42
CA VAL A 296 18.64 -1.48 16.85
C VAL A 296 18.46 -0.36 17.87
N THR A 297 19.30 0.66 17.80
CA THR A 297 19.13 1.91 18.55
C THR A 297 18.70 3.01 17.58
N PRO A 298 17.54 3.68 17.82
CA PRO A 298 17.04 4.71 16.93
C PRO A 298 17.81 6.02 17.11
N VAL A 299 17.96 6.80 16.04
CA VAL A 299 18.65 8.11 16.05
C VAL A 299 17.74 9.27 16.54
N GLY A 300 16.43 9.05 16.75
CA GLY A 300 15.53 10.09 17.28
C GLY A 300 14.32 9.59 18.06
N GLY A 301 13.73 8.46 17.66
CA GLY A 301 12.57 7.84 18.31
C GLY A 301 12.08 6.68 17.47
N TRP A 302 11.09 5.94 17.95
CA TRP A 302 10.49 4.84 17.20
C TRP A 302 9.35 5.34 16.31
N GLN A 303 9.13 4.65 15.20
CA GLN A 303 7.97 4.79 14.34
C GLN A 303 7.52 3.41 13.88
N ILE A 304 6.29 3.03 14.22
CA ILE A 304 5.73 1.71 13.93
C ILE A 304 4.32 1.89 13.37
N ILE A 305 4.01 1.28 12.23
CA ILE A 305 2.65 1.29 11.69
C ILE A 305 1.90 0.09 12.26
N VAL A 306 0.81 0.38 12.99
CA VAL A 306 0.04 -0.62 13.74
C VAL A 306 -1.41 -0.59 13.28
N PRO A 307 -1.91 -1.67 12.68
CA PRO A 307 -3.33 -1.79 12.41
C PRO A 307 -4.14 -1.80 13.71
N GLY A 308 -5.27 -1.10 13.74
CA GLY A 308 -6.13 -1.00 14.92
C GLY A 308 -6.66 -2.35 15.41
N VAL A 309 -6.80 -3.33 14.49
CA VAL A 309 -7.20 -4.70 14.80
C VAL A 309 -6.09 -5.54 15.45
N CYS A 310 -4.81 -5.13 15.33
CA CYS A 310 -3.71 -5.76 16.07
C CYS A 310 -3.68 -5.23 17.52
N ALA A 311 -4.74 -5.49 18.28
CA ALA A 311 -5.00 -4.90 19.59
C ALA A 311 -3.87 -5.15 20.60
N GLY A 312 -3.27 -6.35 20.56
CA GLY A 312 -2.14 -6.69 21.41
C GLY A 312 -0.93 -5.79 21.20
N ALA A 313 -0.55 -5.53 19.95
CA ALA A 313 0.56 -4.63 19.61
C ALA A 313 0.22 -3.17 19.95
N MET A 314 -0.99 -2.73 19.61
CA MET A 314 -1.47 -1.38 19.91
C MET A 314 -1.39 -1.06 21.40
N VAL A 315 -1.98 -1.91 22.25
CA VAL A 315 -1.99 -1.72 23.70
C VAL A 315 -0.58 -1.81 24.29
N ALA A 316 0.23 -2.77 23.84
CA ALA A 316 1.60 -2.94 24.34
C ALA A 316 2.47 -1.71 24.05
N LEU A 317 2.43 -1.18 22.83
CA LEU A 317 3.25 -0.05 22.42
C LEU A 317 2.83 1.27 23.08
N LEU A 318 1.53 1.51 23.24
CA LEU A 318 1.02 2.70 23.96
C LEU A 318 1.39 2.65 25.45
N ARG A 319 1.25 1.48 26.09
CA ARG A 319 1.70 1.27 27.48
C ARG A 319 3.22 1.40 27.61
N ALA A 320 3.98 1.01 26.60
CA ALA A 320 5.43 1.14 26.58
C ALA A 320 5.92 2.57 26.33
N GLY A 321 5.05 3.51 25.93
CA GLY A 321 5.37 4.94 25.88
C GLY A 321 5.09 5.61 24.54
N LEU A 322 4.86 4.84 23.46
CA LEU A 322 4.53 5.44 22.16
C LEU A 322 3.19 6.18 22.20
N ARG A 323 3.01 7.07 21.22
CA ARG A 323 1.80 7.88 21.04
C ARG A 323 1.31 7.72 19.62
N VAL A 324 -0.01 7.81 19.45
CA VAL A 324 -0.61 7.97 18.13
C VAL A 324 -0.15 9.31 17.57
N ASP A 325 0.35 9.28 16.34
CA ASP A 325 0.87 10.44 15.64
C ASP A 325 0.09 10.67 14.34
N GLY A 326 -0.38 11.91 14.15
CA GLY A 326 -1.19 12.31 13.00
C GLY A 326 -2.54 11.61 12.89
N SER A 327 -3.15 11.76 11.72
CA SER A 327 -4.34 11.01 11.31
C SER A 327 -3.97 9.58 10.91
N PRO A 328 -4.82 8.58 11.20
CA PRO A 328 -4.57 7.22 10.72
C PRO A 328 -4.69 7.14 9.20
N GLY A 329 -3.92 6.25 8.59
CA GLY A 329 -4.23 5.75 7.27
C GLY A 329 -5.44 4.80 7.37
N LEU A 330 -6.34 4.84 6.41
CA LEU A 330 -7.45 3.90 6.27
C LEU A 330 -7.09 2.92 5.17
N PHE A 331 -6.86 1.66 5.56
CA PHE A 331 -6.81 0.57 4.58
C PHE A 331 -8.21 0.37 4.01
N CYS A 332 -8.33 0.54 2.70
CA CYS A 332 -9.56 0.37 1.95
C CYS A 332 -9.42 -0.82 1.02
N SER A 333 -10.46 -1.65 0.90
CA SER A 333 -10.44 -2.80 0.01
C SER A 333 -11.84 -3.20 -0.48
N THR A 334 -11.83 -3.84 -1.65
CA THR A 334 -13.03 -4.44 -2.28
C THR A 334 -13.57 -5.65 -1.53
N GLY A 335 -12.71 -6.38 -0.82
CA GLY A 335 -13.09 -7.50 0.03
C GLY A 335 -12.07 -7.77 1.14
N PRO A 336 -12.26 -8.85 1.93
CA PRO A 336 -11.24 -9.34 2.87
C PRO A 336 -9.92 -9.62 2.12
N SER A 337 -8.78 -9.26 2.71
CA SER A 337 -7.48 -9.45 2.03
C SER A 337 -6.33 -9.78 2.97
N ILE A 338 -5.93 -8.84 3.83
CA ILE A 338 -4.75 -8.95 4.69
C ILE A 338 -5.23 -9.20 6.10
N ASP A 339 -4.69 -10.24 6.74
CA ASP A 339 -4.89 -10.46 8.16
C ASP A 339 -3.98 -9.55 8.98
N PHE A 340 -4.54 -8.37 9.30
CA PHE A 340 -3.86 -7.35 10.08
C PHE A 340 -3.75 -7.65 11.58
N GLU A 341 -4.32 -8.74 12.10
CA GLU A 341 -4.00 -9.19 13.46
C GLU A 341 -2.58 -9.78 13.53
N ARG A 342 -2.10 -10.27 12.38
CA ARG A 342 -0.85 -11.01 12.20
C ARG A 342 0.21 -10.27 11.37
N TYR A 343 -0.14 -9.09 10.84
CA TYR A 343 0.71 -8.32 9.95
C TYR A 343 0.77 -6.84 10.34
N LEU A 344 1.98 -6.32 10.58
CA LEU A 344 2.24 -4.88 10.73
C LEU A 344 2.99 -4.40 9.48
N PRO A 345 2.48 -3.41 8.75
CA PRO A 345 3.11 -2.98 7.51
C PRO A 345 4.34 -2.09 7.72
N ALA A 346 5.18 -2.00 6.68
CA ALA A 346 6.38 -1.16 6.67
C ALA A 346 6.08 0.35 6.55
N GLY A 347 4.86 0.69 6.14
CA GLY A 347 4.37 1.99 5.73
C GLY A 347 2.97 1.90 5.14
N PHE A 348 2.46 2.99 4.58
CA PHE A 348 1.11 3.06 4.00
C PHE A 348 1.05 2.79 2.49
N ALA A 349 2.17 3.00 1.78
CA ALA A 349 2.20 3.01 0.32
C ALA A 349 2.46 1.63 -0.32
N VAL A 350 2.93 0.64 0.44
CA VAL A 350 3.23 -0.71 -0.07
C VAL A 350 2.91 -1.71 1.03
N LEU A 351 2.05 -2.69 0.74
CA LEU A 351 1.56 -3.67 1.71
C LEU A 351 1.94 -5.10 1.35
#